data_AF-A0A4Q5V9A0-F1
#
_entry.id   AF-A0A4Q5V9A0-F1
#
_cell.length_a   1.000
_cell.length_b   1.000
_cell.length_c   1.000
_cell.angle_alpha   90.00
_cell.angle_beta   90.00
_cell.angle_gamma   90.00
#
_symmetry.space_group_name_H-M   'P 1'
#
loop_
_entity.id
_entity.type
_entity.pdbx_description
1 polymer ?
#
loop_
_entity_poly.entity_id
_entity_poly.type
_entity_poly.pdbx_seq_one_letter_code
_entity_poly.pdbx_strand_id
1 'polypeptide(L)'
;MDDQQVEEIIACLPSERTLFHYFKDQYAIYLLQQYLENTVRKDIYSIKQSRMKKLLDKPIVKDTLKNSGNGLLESIQLEMLWPMQTEQYVLTLGKWGHKKRYSWNQTSRPGTNLVLQLNLSNQLDKMFRSVSGCDLNRLTTSCHPKSRTRSATLAWARLDMDFNTGEILIEEIQSDLIRDLEYTYKRALDAKDKSEVRIYWSRTKLDRIKLMASCQQLIDAQRKIWSEAMMAATLWFVQQELGFSKVYYHTFDTGKVMKKILGCAPPRSLYTDLPEKFCFETTNQAPQFIANDSYAKRRLKAANNPQWFLLAS
;
A
#
# COMPACT_ATOMS: atom_id res chain seq x y z
N MET A 1 15.78 -8.49 3.88
CA MET A 1 16.69 -8.19 5.02
C MET A 1 16.86 -9.43 5.89
N ASP A 2 17.76 -9.43 6.88
CA ASP A 2 17.70 -10.42 7.96
C ASP A 2 16.67 -10.02 9.04
N ASP A 3 16.36 -10.94 9.96
CA ASP A 3 15.35 -10.71 11.00
C ASP A 3 15.77 -9.61 11.98
N GLN A 4 17.05 -9.53 12.32
CA GLN A 4 17.56 -8.57 13.31
C GLN A 4 17.38 -7.14 12.79
N GLN A 5 17.75 -6.90 11.54
CA GLN A 5 17.61 -5.60 10.90
C GLN A 5 16.15 -5.13 10.86
N VAL A 6 15.19 -6.03 10.61
CA VAL A 6 13.76 -5.66 10.64
C VAL A 6 13.30 -5.31 12.06
N GLU A 7 13.74 -6.05 13.07
CA GLU A 7 13.40 -5.75 14.47
C GLU A 7 14.00 -4.43 14.94
N GLU A 8 15.24 -4.12 14.52
CA GLU A 8 15.88 -2.83 14.81
C GLU A 8 15.08 -1.66 14.23
N ILE A 9 14.63 -1.76 12.97
CA ILE A 9 13.77 -0.72 12.37
C ILE A 9 12.47 -0.56 13.17
N ILE A 10 11.82 -1.69 13.53
CA ILE A 10 10.58 -1.66 14.31
C ILE A 10 10.79 -1.01 15.69
N ALA A 11 11.91 -1.31 16.34
CA ALA A 11 12.25 -0.77 17.66
C ALA A 11 12.64 0.72 17.63
N CYS A 12 13.18 1.21 16.51
CA CYS A 12 13.59 2.61 16.35
C CYS A 12 12.43 3.56 16.01
N LEU A 13 11.30 3.05 15.49
CA LEU A 13 10.17 3.92 15.22
C LEU A 13 9.54 4.47 16.52
N PRO A 14 8.93 5.67 16.47
CA PRO A 14 8.20 6.21 17.61
C PRO A 14 7.20 5.18 18.16
N SER A 15 7.26 4.95 19.47
CA SER A 15 6.29 4.09 20.17
C SER A 15 4.89 4.71 20.22
N GLU A 16 4.78 5.98 19.86
CA GLU A 16 3.54 6.72 19.77
C GLU A 16 2.68 6.29 18.58
N ARG A 17 1.42 6.69 18.62
CA ARG A 17 0.46 6.37 17.57
C ARG A 17 0.73 7.22 16.33
N THR A 18 1.33 6.64 15.29
CA THR A 18 1.48 7.29 13.98
C THR A 18 0.13 7.35 13.25
N LEU A 19 -0.41 8.57 13.12
CA LEU A 19 -1.62 8.84 12.36
C LEU A 19 -1.28 9.13 10.90
N PHE A 20 -2.03 8.54 9.98
CA PHE A 20 -1.93 8.87 8.56
C PHE A 20 -3.29 9.37 8.07
N HIS A 21 -3.31 10.63 7.63
CA HIS A 21 -4.49 11.30 7.11
C HIS A 21 -4.50 11.22 5.59
N TYR A 22 -5.61 10.78 5.02
CA TYR A 22 -5.73 10.62 3.58
C TYR A 22 -7.09 11.15 3.08
N PHE A 23 -7.09 11.67 1.87
CA PHE A 23 -8.30 11.94 1.11
C PHE A 23 -8.01 11.63 -0.36
N LYS A 24 -9.05 11.53 -1.18
CA LYS A 24 -8.91 11.14 -2.58
C LYS A 24 -7.93 12.07 -3.31
N ASP A 25 -6.99 11.49 -4.06
CA ASP A 25 -5.92 12.19 -4.79
C ASP A 25 -4.90 12.97 -3.93
N GLN A 26 -4.89 12.83 -2.59
CA GLN A 26 -3.89 13.44 -1.70
C GLN A 26 -2.44 13.08 -2.09
N TYR A 27 -2.23 11.90 -2.67
CA TYR A 27 -0.93 11.48 -3.18
C TYR A 27 -0.36 12.43 -4.25
N ALA A 28 -1.20 13.10 -5.03
CA ALA A 28 -0.75 14.01 -6.08
C ALA A 28 -0.12 15.27 -5.48
N ILE A 29 -0.68 15.77 -4.38
CA ILE A 29 -0.12 16.87 -3.59
C ILE A 29 1.24 16.46 -3.04
N TYR A 30 1.29 15.29 -2.38
CA TYR A 30 2.52 14.76 -1.79
C TYR A 30 3.65 14.63 -2.82
N LEU A 31 3.38 13.97 -3.96
CA LEU A 31 4.39 13.76 -5.01
C LEU A 31 4.84 15.08 -5.67
N LEU A 32 3.93 16.05 -5.83
CA LEU A 32 4.31 17.37 -6.35
C LEU A 32 5.16 18.15 -5.35
N GLN A 33 4.85 18.11 -4.04
CA GLN A 33 5.69 18.72 -3.01
C GLN A 33 7.11 18.14 -3.04
N GLN A 34 7.22 16.80 -3.04
CA GLN A 34 8.52 16.14 -3.15
C GLN A 34 9.26 16.50 -4.44
N TYR A 35 8.56 16.63 -5.57
CA TYR A 35 9.18 17.08 -6.82
C TYR A 35 9.69 18.53 -6.73
N LEU A 36 8.91 19.44 -6.11
CA LEU A 36 9.25 20.85 -5.98
C LEU A 36 10.42 21.11 -5.02
N GLU A 37 10.60 20.25 -4.03
CA GLU A 37 11.76 20.29 -3.12
C GLU A 37 13.07 19.94 -3.82
N ASN A 38 13.02 19.03 -4.80
CA ASN A 38 14.21 18.49 -5.46
C ASN A 38 14.51 19.11 -6.84
N THR A 39 13.60 19.92 -7.39
CA THR A 39 13.78 20.58 -8.70
C THR A 39 14.26 22.02 -8.58
N VAL A 40 15.14 22.42 -9.51
CA VAL A 40 15.53 23.82 -9.70
C VAL A 40 14.44 24.62 -10.43
N ARG A 41 13.70 23.96 -11.34
CA ARG A 41 12.65 24.60 -12.15
C ARG A 41 11.26 24.26 -11.62
N LYS A 42 10.60 25.28 -11.07
CA LYS A 42 9.26 25.20 -10.44
C LYS A 42 8.14 25.74 -11.34
N ASP A 43 8.47 26.14 -12.57
CA ASP A 43 7.48 26.62 -13.52
C ASP A 43 6.59 25.49 -14.03
N ILE A 44 5.30 25.81 -14.21
CA ILE A 44 4.28 24.83 -14.63
C ILE A 44 4.63 24.19 -15.96
N TYR A 45 5.29 24.92 -16.87
CA TYR A 45 5.72 24.40 -18.15
C TYR A 45 6.74 23.27 -17.99
N SER A 46 7.77 23.46 -17.16
CA SER A 46 8.77 22.43 -16.84
C SER A 46 8.14 21.21 -16.17
N ILE A 47 7.19 21.40 -15.24
CA ILE A 47 6.47 20.28 -14.61
C ILE A 47 5.69 19.48 -15.66
N LYS A 48 5.05 20.15 -16.63
CA LYS A 48 4.34 19.50 -17.75
C LYS A 48 5.25 18.69 -18.68
N GLN A 49 6.55 18.96 -18.71
CA GLN A 49 7.53 18.16 -19.47
C GLN A 49 8.10 17.00 -18.66
N SER A 50 7.79 16.91 -17.37
CA SER A 50 8.26 15.84 -16.48
C SER A 50 7.25 14.69 -16.37
N ARG A 51 7.68 13.59 -15.73
CA ARG A 51 6.78 12.49 -15.35
C ARG A 51 5.62 12.89 -14.43
N MET A 52 5.74 14.06 -13.77
CA MET A 52 4.71 14.60 -12.86
C MET A 52 3.57 15.30 -13.59
N LYS A 53 3.62 15.46 -14.91
CA LYS A 53 2.57 16.13 -15.72
C LYS A 53 1.16 15.70 -15.34
N LYS A 54 0.93 14.39 -15.22
CA LYS A 54 -0.40 13.82 -14.93
C LYS A 54 -0.95 14.20 -13.55
N LEU A 55 -0.11 14.62 -12.62
CA LEU A 55 -0.55 15.12 -11.31
C LEU A 55 -1.21 16.49 -11.44
N LEU A 56 -0.82 17.31 -12.42
CA LEU A 56 -1.42 18.61 -12.70
C LEU A 56 -2.86 18.50 -13.23
N ASP A 57 -3.19 17.37 -13.85
CA ASP A 57 -4.53 17.10 -14.39
C ASP A 57 -5.51 16.59 -13.33
N LYS A 58 -5.04 16.32 -12.11
CA LYS A 58 -5.90 15.87 -11.00
C LYS A 58 -6.86 16.98 -10.60
N PRO A 59 -8.16 16.67 -10.37
CA PRO A 59 -9.15 17.69 -10.04
C PRO A 59 -8.70 18.63 -8.92
N ILE A 60 -8.15 18.07 -7.84
CA ILE A 60 -7.68 18.84 -6.70
C ILE A 60 -6.51 19.79 -7.03
N VAL A 61 -5.62 19.42 -7.95
CA VAL A 61 -4.49 20.28 -8.33
C VAL A 61 -4.93 21.30 -9.38
N LYS A 62 -5.76 20.87 -10.34
CA LYS A 62 -6.20 21.67 -11.47
C LYS A 62 -6.92 22.95 -11.05
N ASP A 63 -7.72 22.89 -9.98
CA ASP A 63 -8.42 24.07 -9.46
C ASP A 63 -7.46 25.11 -8.87
N THR A 64 -6.35 24.67 -8.24
CA THR A 64 -5.29 25.55 -7.73
C THR A 64 -4.50 26.23 -8.82
N LEU A 65 -4.25 25.53 -9.93
CA LEU A 65 -3.51 26.07 -11.08
C LEU A 65 -4.22 27.28 -11.71
N LYS A 66 -5.56 27.36 -11.62
CA LYS A 66 -6.33 28.52 -12.13
C LYS A 66 -5.95 29.83 -11.43
N ASN A 67 -5.50 29.74 -10.18
CA ASN A 67 -5.13 30.88 -9.36
C ASN A 67 -3.61 31.18 -9.40
N SER A 68 -2.85 30.45 -10.22
CA SER A 68 -1.40 30.59 -10.36
C SER A 68 -1.05 31.53 -11.52
N GLY A 69 -1.33 32.82 -11.35
CA GLY A 69 -1.17 33.84 -12.41
C GLY A 69 0.28 34.11 -12.84
N ASN A 70 1.27 33.69 -12.05
CA ASN A 70 2.70 33.86 -12.34
C ASN A 70 3.32 32.68 -13.11
N GLY A 71 2.55 31.63 -13.42
CA GLY A 71 3.03 30.44 -14.13
C GLY A 71 3.93 29.51 -13.30
N LEU A 72 4.05 29.75 -11.98
CA LEU A 72 4.80 28.93 -11.04
C LEU A 72 3.85 28.10 -10.18
N LEU A 73 4.32 26.92 -9.75
CA LEU A 73 3.67 26.14 -8.70
C LEU A 73 4.54 26.18 -7.44
N GLU A 74 3.97 26.71 -6.36
CA GLU A 74 4.66 26.88 -5.08
C GLU A 74 4.13 25.88 -4.03
N SER A 75 5.01 25.44 -3.12
CA SER A 75 4.64 24.48 -2.07
C SER A 75 3.48 24.96 -1.20
N ILE A 76 3.41 26.27 -0.91
CA ILE A 76 2.32 26.87 -0.13
C ILE A 76 0.95 26.70 -0.80
N GLN A 77 0.90 26.72 -2.14
CA GLN A 77 -0.34 26.51 -2.89
C GLN A 77 -0.84 25.07 -2.76
N LEU A 78 0.09 24.12 -2.64
CA LEU A 78 -0.22 22.70 -2.42
C LEU A 78 -0.65 22.42 -0.98
N GLU A 79 -0.07 23.11 0.01
CA GLU A 79 -0.46 23.00 1.42
C GLU A 79 -1.89 23.49 1.67
N MET A 80 -2.31 24.54 0.97
CA MET A 80 -3.68 25.08 1.07
C MET A 80 -4.76 24.14 0.52
N LEU A 81 -4.39 23.05 -0.16
CA LEU A 81 -5.35 22.08 -0.71
C LEU A 81 -5.86 21.06 0.30
N TRP A 82 -5.32 21.06 1.52
CA TRP A 82 -5.74 20.10 2.53
C TRP A 82 -7.18 20.37 3.00
N PRO A 83 -8.12 19.43 2.80
CA PRO A 83 -9.49 19.61 3.23
C PRO A 83 -9.63 19.48 4.75
N MET A 84 -10.71 20.02 5.31
CA MET A 84 -11.05 19.85 6.73
C MET A 84 -11.40 18.39 7.08
N GLN A 85 -11.91 17.61 6.13
CA GLN A 85 -12.31 16.22 6.35
C GLN A 85 -11.34 15.28 5.63
N THR A 86 -10.73 14.39 6.41
CA THR A 86 -9.82 13.34 5.93
C THR A 86 -10.16 12.00 6.58
N GLU A 87 -9.90 10.92 5.85
CA GLU A 87 -9.86 9.59 6.41
C GLU A 87 -8.65 9.47 7.33
N GLN A 88 -8.86 8.84 8.49
CA GLN A 88 -7.82 8.68 9.50
C GLN A 88 -7.44 7.21 9.62
N TYR A 89 -6.15 6.93 9.42
CA TYR A 89 -5.57 5.62 9.60
C TYR A 89 -4.52 5.63 10.70
N VAL A 90 -4.21 4.44 11.20
CA VAL A 90 -3.09 4.22 12.12
C VAL A 90 -2.07 3.34 11.43
N LEU A 91 -0.85 3.84 11.31
CA LEU A 91 0.25 3.05 10.77
C LEU A 91 0.83 2.19 11.88
N THR A 92 1.07 0.91 11.58
CA THR A 92 1.84 0.01 12.43
C THR A 92 2.83 -0.76 11.59
N LEU A 93 3.90 -1.24 12.23
CA LEU A 93 4.84 -2.14 11.59
C LEU A 93 4.63 -3.59 12.01
N GLY A 94 5.03 -4.48 11.12
CA GLY A 94 5.22 -5.89 11.40
C GLY A 94 6.33 -6.44 10.52
N LYS A 95 6.41 -7.77 10.46
CA LYS A 95 7.38 -8.47 9.64
C LYS A 95 6.75 -9.63 8.89
N TRP A 96 7.33 -9.97 7.74
CA TRP A 96 6.90 -11.09 6.93
C TRP A 96 8.07 -11.75 6.24
N GLY A 97 8.12 -13.08 6.27
CA GLY A 97 9.21 -13.81 5.66
C GLY A 97 10.03 -14.58 6.68
N HIS A 98 10.97 -15.34 6.15
CA HIS A 98 11.91 -16.14 6.90
C HIS A 98 12.89 -16.74 5.90
N LYS A 99 14.19 -16.62 6.16
CA LYS A 99 15.27 -17.05 5.24
C LYS A 99 15.08 -18.48 4.72
N LYS A 100 14.79 -19.45 5.60
CA LYS A 100 14.62 -20.88 5.23
C LYS A 100 13.33 -21.19 4.47
N ARG A 101 12.29 -20.34 4.57
CA ARG A 101 10.95 -20.60 4.00
C ARG A 101 10.54 -19.54 2.97
N TYR A 102 11.50 -18.77 2.46
CA TYR A 102 11.27 -17.62 1.59
C TYR A 102 10.44 -17.92 0.33
N SER A 103 10.57 -19.13 -0.23
CA SER A 103 9.73 -19.58 -1.36
C SER A 103 8.26 -19.75 -0.97
N TRP A 104 7.98 -20.27 0.23
CA TRP A 104 6.61 -20.42 0.74
C TRP A 104 6.05 -19.06 1.20
N ASN A 105 6.90 -18.22 1.77
CA ASN A 105 6.58 -16.85 2.16
C ASN A 105 6.45 -15.89 0.96
N GLN A 106 6.71 -16.35 -0.27
CA GLN A 106 6.61 -15.54 -1.48
C GLN A 106 7.38 -14.21 -1.38
N THR A 107 8.63 -14.26 -0.92
CA THR A 107 9.56 -13.11 -0.95
C THR A 107 10.53 -13.27 -2.11
N SER A 108 11.01 -12.15 -2.65
CA SER A 108 11.86 -12.12 -3.84
C SER A 108 13.25 -12.73 -3.60
N ARG A 109 13.78 -12.57 -2.38
CA ARG A 109 15.03 -13.19 -1.91
C ARG A 109 14.87 -13.83 -0.52
N PRO A 110 15.80 -14.69 -0.10
CA PRO A 110 15.81 -15.23 1.26
C PRO A 110 15.96 -14.13 2.31
N GLY A 111 15.04 -14.09 3.26
CA GLY A 111 15.08 -13.14 4.36
C GLY A 111 13.69 -12.79 4.85
N THR A 112 13.61 -11.61 5.44
CA THR A 112 12.43 -11.02 6.04
C THR A 112 12.24 -9.61 5.48
N ASN A 113 10.98 -9.29 5.23
CA ASN A 113 10.49 -8.02 4.75
C ASN A 113 9.88 -7.26 5.94
N LEU A 114 10.08 -5.96 5.95
CA LEU A 114 9.31 -5.06 6.79
C LEU A 114 7.88 -4.99 6.26
N VAL A 115 6.89 -4.93 7.15
CA VAL A 115 5.49 -4.80 6.76
C VAL A 115 4.96 -3.48 7.31
N LEU A 116 4.58 -2.57 6.42
CA LEU A 116 3.79 -1.41 6.79
C LEU A 116 2.29 -1.78 6.75
N GLN A 117 1.56 -1.46 7.80
CA GLN A 117 0.16 -1.82 7.97
C GLN A 117 -0.69 -0.56 8.10
N LEU A 118 -1.68 -0.41 7.22
CA LEU A 118 -2.66 0.66 7.26
C LEU A 118 -3.90 0.16 8.02
N ASN A 119 -4.10 0.64 9.25
CA ASN A 119 -5.18 0.18 10.11
C ASN A 119 -6.32 1.20 10.17
N LEU A 120 -7.56 0.72 10.24
CA LEU A 120 -8.73 1.56 10.40
C LEU A 120 -8.74 2.28 11.75
N SER A 121 -9.46 3.40 11.80
CA SER A 121 -9.74 4.12 13.04
C SER A 121 -10.57 3.27 13.99
N ASN A 122 -10.48 3.56 15.30
CA ASN A 122 -11.29 2.88 16.32
C ASN A 122 -12.80 3.10 16.09
N GLN A 123 -13.20 4.18 15.42
CA GLN A 123 -14.61 4.48 15.16
C GLN A 123 -15.22 3.47 14.19
N LEU A 124 -14.57 3.24 13.04
CA LEU A 124 -15.05 2.28 12.04
C LEU A 124 -15.06 0.85 12.58
N ASP A 125 -14.02 0.48 13.32
CA ASP A 125 -13.93 -0.84 13.94
C ASP A 125 -15.02 -1.06 15.01
N LYS A 126 -15.24 -0.08 15.90
CA LYS A 126 -16.32 -0.16 16.90
C LYS A 126 -17.69 -0.22 16.27
N MET A 127 -17.94 0.57 15.22
CA MET A 127 -19.20 0.55 14.48
C MET A 127 -19.46 -0.82 13.84
N PHE A 128 -18.45 -1.40 13.19
CA PHE A 128 -18.58 -2.74 12.63
C PHE A 128 -18.85 -3.78 13.71
N ARG A 129 -18.09 -3.73 14.82
CA ARG A 129 -18.24 -4.66 15.93
C ARG A 129 -19.59 -4.53 16.64
N SER A 130 -20.14 -3.33 16.79
CA SER A 130 -21.45 -3.14 17.44
C SER A 130 -22.60 -3.75 16.65
N VAL A 131 -22.49 -3.77 15.31
CA VAL A 131 -23.54 -4.33 14.44
C VAL A 131 -23.33 -5.82 14.21
N SER A 132 -22.09 -6.23 13.94
CA SER A 132 -21.77 -7.62 13.58
C SER A 132 -21.42 -8.51 14.77
N GLY A 133 -21.05 -7.96 15.94
CA GLY A 133 -20.53 -8.72 17.06
C GLY A 133 -19.12 -9.30 16.87
N CYS A 134 -18.41 -8.92 15.80
CA CYS A 134 -17.12 -9.50 15.41
C CYS A 134 -16.08 -8.41 15.10
N ASP A 135 -14.81 -8.66 15.45
CA ASP A 135 -13.70 -7.80 15.01
C ASP A 135 -13.40 -8.04 13.52
N LEU A 136 -13.01 -6.99 12.78
CA LEU A 136 -12.75 -7.08 11.33
C LEU A 136 -11.60 -8.04 10.99
N ASN A 137 -10.53 -8.07 11.77
CA ASN A 137 -9.39 -8.98 11.55
C ASN A 137 -9.76 -10.46 11.69
N ARG A 138 -10.92 -10.79 12.31
CA ARG A 138 -11.44 -12.17 12.36
C ARG A 138 -12.10 -12.60 11.04
N LEU A 139 -12.45 -11.65 10.18
CA LEU A 139 -12.97 -11.94 8.84
C LEU A 139 -11.90 -12.36 7.85
N THR A 140 -10.63 -12.12 8.18
CA THR A 140 -9.50 -12.36 7.28
C THR A 140 -8.66 -13.55 7.74
N THR A 141 -7.93 -14.20 6.84
CA THR A 141 -7.06 -15.34 7.20
C THR A 141 -5.90 -14.96 8.11
N SER A 142 -5.52 -15.80 9.08
CA SER A 142 -4.35 -15.56 9.96
C SER A 142 -3.01 -15.65 9.24
N CYS A 143 -2.98 -16.12 8.00
CA CYS A 143 -1.78 -16.33 7.20
C CYS A 143 -1.34 -15.09 6.41
N HIS A 144 -1.76 -13.89 6.78
CA HIS A 144 -1.36 -12.65 6.11
C HIS A 144 -0.91 -11.57 7.11
N PRO A 145 -0.15 -10.54 6.65
CA PRO A 145 0.49 -9.51 7.48
C PRO A 145 -0.46 -8.53 8.20
N LYS A 146 -1.27 -9.02 9.14
CA LYS A 146 -2.16 -8.18 9.97
C LYS A 146 -1.48 -7.65 11.23
N SER A 147 -1.96 -6.52 11.70
CA SER A 147 -1.52 -5.97 12.98
C SER A 147 -1.92 -6.91 14.13
N ARG A 148 -1.00 -7.10 15.08
CA ARG A 148 -1.25 -7.86 16.32
C ARG A 148 -1.88 -7.00 17.42
N THR A 149 -1.75 -5.68 17.31
CA THR A 149 -2.20 -4.71 18.31
C THR A 149 -3.48 -3.99 17.89
N ARG A 150 -3.95 -4.21 16.66
CA ARG A 150 -5.15 -3.60 16.10
C ARG A 150 -6.14 -4.67 15.65
N SER A 151 -7.42 -4.35 15.78
CA SER A 151 -8.57 -5.20 15.42
C SER A 151 -8.95 -5.12 13.94
N ALA A 152 -8.42 -4.15 13.19
CA ALA A 152 -8.80 -3.89 11.81
C ALA A 152 -7.62 -3.35 10.96
N THR A 153 -6.92 -4.25 10.27
CA THR A 153 -5.93 -3.90 9.25
C THR A 153 -6.62 -3.81 7.90
N LEU A 154 -6.70 -2.61 7.32
CA LEU A 154 -7.33 -2.39 6.02
C LEU A 154 -6.45 -2.92 4.89
N ALA A 155 -5.18 -2.55 4.90
CA ALA A 155 -4.22 -2.89 3.86
C ALA A 155 -2.80 -2.99 4.44
N TRP A 156 -1.88 -3.53 3.66
CA TRP A 156 -0.47 -3.61 4.02
C TRP A 156 0.43 -3.55 2.80
N ALA A 157 1.68 -3.14 3.01
CA ALA A 157 2.77 -3.21 2.06
C ALA A 157 3.92 -4.05 2.63
N ARG A 158 4.51 -4.92 1.80
CA ARG A 158 5.75 -5.65 2.11
C ARG A 158 6.93 -4.93 1.48
N LEU A 159 7.93 -4.63 2.29
CA LEU A 159 9.10 -3.85 1.91
C LEU A 159 10.38 -4.67 2.14
N ASP A 160 11.19 -4.83 1.09
CA ASP A 160 12.56 -5.31 1.21
C ASP A 160 13.51 -4.17 0.84
N MET A 161 14.59 -3.98 1.57
CA MET A 161 15.47 -2.82 1.39
C MET A 161 16.91 -3.17 1.70
N ASP A 162 17.80 -2.28 1.28
CA ASP A 162 19.22 -2.30 1.60
C ASP A 162 19.72 -0.87 1.84
N PHE A 163 20.10 -0.58 3.08
CA PHE A 163 20.60 0.74 3.47
C PHE A 163 21.94 1.07 2.80
N ASN A 164 22.72 0.06 2.39
CA ASN A 164 24.00 0.29 1.72
C ASN A 164 23.81 0.86 0.31
N THR A 165 22.82 0.39 -0.44
CA THR A 165 22.52 0.90 -1.79
C THR A 165 21.56 2.09 -1.75
N GLY A 166 20.90 2.34 -0.62
CA GLY A 166 19.84 3.35 -0.51
C GLY A 166 18.62 3.00 -1.36
N GLU A 167 18.36 1.70 -1.56
CA GLU A 167 17.26 1.20 -2.38
C GLU A 167 16.25 0.42 -1.54
N ILE A 168 14.99 0.54 -1.93
CA ILE A 168 13.88 -0.21 -1.36
C ILE A 168 12.99 -0.75 -2.46
N LEU A 169 12.47 -1.94 -2.26
CA LEU A 169 11.54 -2.64 -3.12
C LEU A 169 10.22 -2.82 -2.37
N ILE A 170 9.18 -2.18 -2.87
CA ILE A 170 7.80 -2.55 -2.57
C ILE A 170 7.58 -3.91 -3.23
N GLU A 171 7.53 -4.97 -2.44
CA GLU A 171 7.31 -6.32 -2.96
C GLU A 171 5.85 -6.55 -3.33
N GLU A 172 4.95 -5.94 -2.57
CA GLU A 172 3.51 -6.13 -2.68
C GLU A 172 2.73 -5.10 -1.87
N ILE A 173 1.60 -4.65 -2.42
CA ILE A 173 0.52 -3.96 -1.71
C ILE A 173 -0.75 -4.80 -1.85
N GLN A 174 -1.46 -5.04 -0.75
CA GLN A 174 -2.72 -5.80 -0.75
C GLN A 174 -3.69 -5.31 0.33
N SER A 175 -4.97 -5.66 0.14
CA SER A 175 -6.02 -5.55 1.16
C SER A 175 -6.77 -6.89 1.26
N ASP A 176 -6.41 -7.68 2.26
CA ASP A 176 -7.18 -8.88 2.61
C ASP A 176 -8.58 -8.52 3.08
N LEU A 177 -8.70 -7.41 3.82
CA LEU A 177 -9.96 -7.01 4.43
C LEU A 177 -11.03 -6.71 3.37
N ILE A 178 -10.72 -5.90 2.36
CA ILE A 178 -11.70 -5.59 1.30
C ILE A 178 -12.07 -6.85 0.53
N ARG A 179 -11.10 -7.69 0.18
CA ARG A 179 -11.34 -8.96 -0.53
C ARG A 179 -12.25 -9.90 0.28
N ASP A 180 -11.97 -10.09 1.57
CA ASP A 180 -12.72 -11.00 2.42
C ASP A 180 -14.10 -10.42 2.81
N LEU A 181 -14.24 -9.09 2.91
CA LEU A 181 -15.53 -8.42 3.05
C LEU A 181 -16.42 -8.61 1.82
N GLU A 182 -15.88 -8.39 0.62
CA GLU A 182 -16.61 -8.59 -0.65
C GLU A 182 -17.06 -10.06 -0.77
N TYR A 183 -16.16 -11.01 -0.47
CA TYR A 183 -16.48 -12.43 -0.46
C TYR A 183 -17.57 -12.77 0.57
N THR A 184 -17.45 -12.23 1.79
CA THR A 184 -18.42 -12.46 2.87
C THR A 184 -19.78 -11.87 2.54
N TYR A 185 -19.82 -10.66 1.97
CA TYR A 185 -21.03 -10.00 1.51
C TYR A 185 -21.75 -10.82 0.44
N LYS A 186 -21.01 -11.29 -0.57
CA LYS A 186 -21.56 -12.15 -1.63
C LYS A 186 -22.12 -13.46 -1.07
N ARG A 187 -21.38 -14.13 -0.16
CA ARG A 187 -21.89 -15.34 0.49
C ARG A 187 -23.15 -15.11 1.32
N ALA A 188 -23.27 -13.95 1.96
CA ALA A 188 -24.45 -13.60 2.72
C ALA A 188 -25.67 -13.34 1.80
N LEU A 189 -25.46 -12.76 0.62
CA LEU A 189 -26.49 -12.63 -0.41
C LEU A 189 -26.97 -13.99 -0.93
N ASP A 190 -26.03 -14.91 -1.19
CA ASP A 190 -26.32 -16.23 -1.78
C ASP A 190 -26.81 -17.28 -0.75
N ALA A 191 -26.84 -16.93 0.54
CA ALA A 191 -27.20 -17.86 1.60
C ALA A 191 -28.69 -18.25 1.56
N LYS A 192 -28.94 -19.57 1.51
CA LYS A 192 -30.30 -20.15 1.55
C LYS A 192 -30.99 -19.96 2.90
N ASP A 193 -30.22 -20.04 4.00
CA ASP A 193 -30.69 -19.68 5.33
C ASP A 193 -30.74 -18.15 5.47
N LYS A 194 -31.86 -17.65 6.03
CA LYS A 194 -32.13 -16.22 6.16
C LYS A 194 -31.62 -15.62 7.46
N SER A 195 -31.23 -16.43 8.44
CA SER A 195 -30.92 -15.97 9.79
C SER A 195 -29.43 -15.71 10.01
N GLU A 196 -28.57 -16.67 9.66
CA GLU A 196 -27.15 -16.64 10.04
C GLU A 196 -26.19 -16.95 8.88
N VAL A 197 -25.01 -16.33 8.93
CA VAL A 197 -23.88 -16.66 8.04
C VAL A 197 -22.67 -17.08 8.87
N ARG A 198 -22.08 -18.21 8.49
CA ARG A 198 -20.82 -18.67 9.09
C ARG A 198 -19.62 -18.04 8.40
N ILE A 199 -18.85 -17.27 9.18
CA ILE A 199 -17.56 -16.76 8.74
C ILE A 199 -16.58 -17.92 8.64
N TYR A 200 -15.93 -18.05 7.48
CA TYR A 200 -15.06 -19.18 7.17
C TYR A 200 -13.87 -19.26 8.14
N TRP A 201 -13.20 -18.13 8.39
CA TRP A 201 -11.95 -18.09 9.15
C TRP A 201 -12.14 -18.17 10.67
N SER A 202 -13.14 -17.49 11.23
CA SER A 202 -13.38 -17.49 12.67
C SER A 202 -14.33 -18.61 13.13
N ARG A 203 -14.99 -19.30 12.20
CA ARG A 203 -16.09 -20.26 12.45
C ARG A 203 -17.26 -19.67 13.24
N THR A 204 -17.30 -18.34 13.43
CA THR A 204 -18.36 -17.62 14.12
C THR A 204 -19.59 -17.53 13.23
N LYS A 205 -20.78 -17.65 13.84
CA LYS A 205 -22.06 -17.39 13.19
C LYS A 205 -22.50 -15.96 13.50
N LEU A 206 -22.85 -15.22 12.46
CA LEU A 206 -23.32 -13.84 12.59
C LEU A 206 -24.68 -13.66 11.95
N ASP A 207 -25.45 -12.70 12.46
CA ASP A 207 -26.68 -12.23 11.85
C ASP A 207 -26.42 -11.76 10.42
N ARG A 208 -27.14 -12.37 9.47
CA ARG A 208 -26.92 -12.16 8.04
C ARG A 208 -27.16 -10.72 7.62
N ILE A 209 -28.28 -10.14 8.06
CA ILE A 209 -28.73 -8.81 7.60
C ILE A 209 -27.79 -7.74 8.12
N LYS A 210 -27.44 -7.83 9.42
CA LYS A 210 -26.49 -6.92 10.07
C LYS A 210 -25.10 -7.01 9.42
N LEU A 211 -24.62 -8.23 9.18
CA LEU A 211 -23.33 -8.43 8.52
C LEU A 211 -23.32 -7.84 7.10
N MET A 212 -24.37 -8.06 6.31
CA MET A 212 -24.47 -7.52 4.96
C MET A 212 -24.43 -5.99 4.96
N ALA A 213 -25.23 -5.34 5.80
CA ALA A 213 -25.28 -3.89 5.89
C ALA A 213 -23.91 -3.31 6.30
N SER A 214 -23.25 -3.89 7.31
CA SER A 214 -21.93 -3.45 7.75
C SER A 214 -20.82 -3.68 6.72
N CYS A 215 -20.84 -4.82 6.02
CA CYS A 215 -19.90 -5.08 4.94
C CYS A 215 -20.07 -4.06 3.81
N GLN A 216 -21.30 -3.84 3.34
CA GLN A 216 -21.58 -2.90 2.26
C GLN A 216 -21.10 -1.49 2.61
N GLN A 217 -21.44 -0.99 3.81
CA GLN A 217 -21.01 0.33 4.28
C GLN A 217 -19.48 0.49 4.27
N LEU A 218 -18.74 -0.50 4.79
CA LEU A 218 -17.28 -0.44 4.86
C LEU A 218 -16.62 -0.57 3.48
N ILE A 219 -17.16 -1.44 2.62
CA ILE A 219 -16.71 -1.58 1.23
C ILE A 219 -16.90 -0.25 0.51
N ASP A 220 -18.08 0.36 0.57
CA ASP A 220 -18.36 1.62 -0.13
C ASP A 220 -17.44 2.76 0.31
N ALA A 221 -17.13 2.84 1.61
CA ALA A 221 -16.23 3.84 2.16
C ALA A 221 -14.78 3.65 1.68
N GLN A 222 -14.26 2.42 1.68
CA GLN A 222 -12.81 2.20 1.55
C GLN A 222 -12.38 1.70 0.17
N ARG A 223 -13.25 1.02 -0.59
CA ARG A 223 -12.91 0.35 -1.87
C ARG A 223 -12.28 1.30 -2.89
N LYS A 224 -12.74 2.55 -2.93
CA LYS A 224 -12.32 3.56 -3.93
C LYS A 224 -10.99 4.23 -3.60
N ILE A 225 -10.50 4.09 -2.37
CA ILE A 225 -9.38 4.87 -1.85
C ILE A 225 -8.25 4.02 -1.24
N TRP A 226 -8.52 2.81 -0.75
CA TRP A 226 -7.56 2.05 0.05
C TRP A 226 -6.21 1.85 -0.64
N SER A 227 -6.20 1.58 -1.94
CA SER A 227 -4.96 1.26 -2.67
C SER A 227 -4.09 2.49 -2.84
N GLU A 228 -4.71 3.64 -3.09
CA GLU A 228 -4.02 4.92 -3.16
C GLU A 228 -3.57 5.36 -1.75
N ALA A 229 -4.41 5.20 -0.73
CA ALA A 229 -4.04 5.48 0.66
C ALA A 229 -2.86 4.63 1.11
N MET A 230 -2.85 3.34 0.80
CA MET A 230 -1.76 2.43 1.16
C MET A 230 -0.47 2.75 0.42
N MET A 231 -0.52 3.06 -0.88
CA MET A 231 0.67 3.46 -1.63
C MET A 231 1.20 4.82 -1.14
N ALA A 232 0.33 5.79 -0.90
CA ALA A 232 0.72 7.09 -0.35
C ALA A 232 1.36 6.97 1.04
N ALA A 233 0.75 6.19 1.94
CA ALA A 233 1.32 5.88 3.25
C ALA A 233 2.68 5.18 3.13
N THR A 234 2.82 4.27 2.15
CA THR A 234 4.08 3.57 1.90
C THR A 234 5.17 4.53 1.46
N LEU A 235 4.90 5.39 0.47
CA LEU A 235 5.89 6.36 0.00
C LEU A 235 6.25 7.38 1.08
N TRP A 236 5.25 7.93 1.78
CA TRP A 236 5.47 8.82 2.91
C TRP A 236 6.39 8.16 3.96
N PHE A 237 6.07 6.95 4.39
CA PHE A 237 6.88 6.23 5.37
C PHE A 237 8.31 5.98 4.87
N VAL A 238 8.44 5.51 3.64
CA VAL A 238 9.73 5.17 3.05
C VAL A 238 10.63 6.39 2.86
N GLN A 239 10.07 7.52 2.44
CA GLN A 239 10.84 8.72 2.13
C GLN A 239 11.06 9.61 3.35
N GLN A 240 10.05 9.76 4.21
CA GLN A 240 10.09 10.69 5.35
C GLN A 240 10.60 10.04 6.63
N GLU A 241 10.23 8.78 6.90
CA GLU A 241 10.65 8.09 8.12
C GLU A 241 11.94 7.28 7.90
N LEU A 242 12.07 6.62 6.74
CA LEU A 242 13.25 5.77 6.46
C LEU A 242 14.33 6.46 5.59
N GLY A 243 14.01 7.56 4.92
CA GLY A 243 14.98 8.34 4.12
C GLY A 243 15.40 7.71 2.78
N PHE A 244 14.65 6.75 2.23
CA PHE A 244 14.97 6.15 0.93
C PHE A 244 14.42 6.99 -0.23
N SER A 245 15.29 7.37 -1.18
CA SER A 245 14.91 8.12 -2.39
C SER A 245 14.71 7.26 -3.64
N LYS A 246 15.23 6.03 -3.65
CA LYS A 246 15.09 5.07 -4.76
C LYS A 246 14.10 3.96 -4.41
N VAL A 247 12.86 4.14 -4.82
CA VAL A 247 11.76 3.21 -4.56
C VAL A 247 11.46 2.39 -5.80
N TYR A 248 11.71 1.09 -5.71
CA TYR A 248 11.32 0.11 -6.71
C TYR A 248 9.98 -0.52 -6.37
N TYR A 249 9.24 -0.93 -7.39
CA TYR A 249 8.05 -1.75 -7.26
C TYR A 249 8.04 -2.81 -8.39
N HIS A 250 7.69 -4.06 -8.07
CA HIS A 250 7.59 -5.11 -9.08
C HIS A 250 6.55 -4.76 -10.16
N THR A 251 6.89 -5.08 -11.42
CA THR A 251 5.85 -5.34 -12.42
C THR A 251 5.14 -6.65 -12.12
N PHE A 252 3.93 -6.83 -12.65
CA PHE A 252 3.14 -8.04 -12.42
C PHE A 252 3.91 -9.32 -12.78
N ASP A 253 4.47 -9.36 -13.99
CA ASP A 253 5.09 -10.56 -14.55
C ASP A 253 6.43 -10.88 -13.85
N THR A 254 7.25 -9.86 -13.57
CA THR A 254 8.50 -10.01 -12.81
C THR A 254 8.23 -10.45 -11.38
N GLY A 255 7.28 -9.78 -10.69
CA GLY A 255 6.90 -10.11 -9.32
C GLY A 255 6.38 -11.54 -9.19
N LYS A 256 5.62 -12.04 -10.17
CA LYS A 256 5.12 -13.44 -10.18
C LYS A 256 6.26 -14.45 -10.16
N VAL A 257 7.27 -14.25 -11.02
CA VAL A 257 8.45 -15.14 -11.09
C VAL A 257 9.30 -15.00 -9.84
N MET A 258 9.63 -13.77 -9.46
CA MET A 258 10.50 -13.48 -8.31
C MET A 258 9.92 -14.02 -7.00
N LYS A 259 8.60 -13.97 -6.82
CA LYS A 259 7.89 -14.47 -5.63
C LYS A 259 7.42 -15.92 -5.74
N LYS A 260 7.72 -16.62 -6.85
CA LYS A 260 7.31 -18.00 -7.12
C LYS A 260 5.81 -18.22 -6.95
N ILE A 261 4.99 -17.32 -7.48
CA ILE A 261 3.53 -17.41 -7.40
C ILE A 261 3.04 -18.43 -8.44
N LEU A 262 2.62 -19.59 -7.95
CA LEU A 262 2.15 -20.71 -8.79
C LEU A 262 0.62 -20.77 -8.94
N GLY A 263 -0.13 -20.12 -8.05
CA GLY A 263 -1.60 -20.19 -7.99
C GLY A 263 -2.28 -18.87 -8.32
N CYS A 264 -3.20 -18.45 -7.45
CA CYS A 264 -3.93 -17.19 -7.60
C CYS A 264 -2.97 -16.00 -7.52
N ALA A 265 -2.76 -15.36 -8.67
CA ALA A 265 -1.98 -14.14 -8.76
C ALA A 265 -2.77 -12.96 -8.18
N PRO A 266 -2.09 -11.94 -7.64
CA PRO A 266 -2.78 -10.73 -7.19
C PRO A 266 -3.47 -10.02 -8.36
N PRO A 267 -4.41 -9.09 -8.11
CA PRO A 267 -5.03 -8.29 -9.17
C PRO A 267 -3.97 -7.53 -9.99
N ARG A 268 -3.99 -7.68 -11.33
CA ARG A 268 -3.00 -7.04 -12.22
C ARG A 268 -3.01 -5.51 -12.08
N SER A 269 -4.16 -4.89 -11.84
CA SER A 269 -4.30 -3.44 -11.66
C SER A 269 -3.45 -2.85 -10.52
N LEU A 270 -3.18 -3.61 -9.45
CA LEU A 270 -2.29 -3.17 -8.37
C LEU A 270 -0.81 -3.08 -8.81
N TYR A 271 -0.48 -3.73 -9.92
CA TYR A 271 0.86 -3.82 -10.50
C TYR A 271 0.94 -3.13 -11.87
N THR A 272 -0.09 -2.37 -12.27
CA THR A 272 -0.09 -1.58 -13.51
C THR A 272 -0.60 -0.18 -13.21
N ASP A 273 -1.87 -0.06 -12.85
CA ASP A 273 -2.56 1.23 -12.74
C ASP A 273 -2.09 2.00 -11.51
N LEU A 274 -1.83 1.30 -10.41
CA LEU A 274 -1.37 1.93 -9.17
C LEU A 274 0.04 2.56 -9.30
N PRO A 275 1.10 1.84 -9.72
CA PRO A 275 2.41 2.48 -9.92
C PRO A 275 2.35 3.59 -10.97
N GLU A 276 1.60 3.39 -12.05
CA GLU A 276 1.42 4.44 -13.05
C GLU A 276 0.78 5.68 -12.43
N LYS A 277 -0.30 5.58 -11.66
CA LYS A 277 -0.92 6.72 -10.98
C LYS A 277 0.08 7.52 -10.14
N PHE A 278 1.05 6.85 -9.53
CA PHE A 278 2.06 7.41 -8.64
C PHE A 278 3.36 7.83 -9.36
N CYS A 279 3.32 7.99 -10.69
CA CYS A 279 4.44 8.49 -11.48
C CYS A 279 5.70 7.61 -11.46
N PHE A 280 5.56 6.32 -11.14
CA PHE A 280 6.66 5.39 -11.37
C PHE A 280 6.93 5.25 -12.87
N GLU A 281 8.19 5.04 -13.20
CA GLU A 281 8.66 4.79 -14.57
C GLU A 281 9.15 3.35 -14.70
N THR A 282 8.88 2.73 -15.84
CA THR A 282 9.37 1.37 -16.09
C THR A 282 10.88 1.37 -16.31
N THR A 283 11.57 0.41 -15.72
CA THR A 283 13.01 0.18 -15.90
C THR A 283 13.31 -1.31 -16.03
N ASN A 284 14.36 -1.63 -16.79
CA ASN A 284 14.91 -2.99 -16.88
C ASN A 284 16.10 -3.19 -15.92
N GLN A 285 16.41 -2.19 -15.10
CA GLN A 285 17.44 -2.29 -14.06
C GLN A 285 16.82 -2.80 -12.77
N ALA A 286 17.27 -3.97 -12.33
CA ALA A 286 16.90 -4.52 -11.03
C ALA A 286 17.48 -3.66 -9.89
N PRO A 287 16.84 -3.63 -8.71
CA PRO A 287 17.50 -3.14 -7.50
C PRO A 287 18.82 -3.91 -7.30
N GLN A 288 19.89 -3.20 -6.94
CA GLN A 288 21.23 -3.76 -6.83
C GLN A 288 21.27 -4.91 -5.80
N PHE A 289 20.58 -4.77 -4.67
CA PHE A 289 20.52 -5.83 -3.65
C PHE A 289 19.77 -7.09 -4.11
N ILE A 290 18.87 -6.98 -5.10
CA ILE A 290 18.22 -8.13 -5.75
C ILE A 290 19.16 -8.76 -6.78
N ALA A 291 19.84 -7.94 -7.59
CA ALA A 291 20.77 -8.41 -8.61
C ALA A 291 22.00 -9.14 -8.02
N ASN A 292 22.40 -8.75 -6.82
CA ASN A 292 23.56 -9.29 -6.12
C ASN A 292 23.26 -10.50 -5.22
N ASP A 293 21.99 -10.73 -4.85
CA ASP A 293 21.59 -11.92 -4.10
C ASP A 293 21.59 -13.16 -5.01
N SER A 294 22.33 -14.21 -4.62
CA SER A 294 22.53 -15.39 -5.48
C SER A 294 21.24 -16.18 -5.78
N TYR A 295 20.29 -16.20 -4.85
CA TYR A 295 19.01 -16.89 -5.03
C TYR A 295 18.05 -16.05 -5.88
N ALA A 296 17.98 -14.75 -5.61
CA ALA A 296 17.17 -13.81 -6.38
C ALA A 296 17.68 -13.70 -7.81
N LYS A 297 19.00 -13.60 -8.02
CA LYS A 297 19.64 -13.61 -9.34
C LYS A 297 19.28 -14.84 -10.17
N ARG A 298 19.17 -16.02 -9.54
CA ARG A 298 18.73 -17.23 -10.23
C ARG A 298 17.28 -17.14 -10.70
N ARG A 299 16.37 -16.63 -9.85
CA ARG A 299 14.97 -16.38 -10.24
C ARG A 299 14.85 -15.32 -11.32
N LEU A 300 15.67 -14.28 -11.23
CA LEU A 300 15.68 -13.20 -12.17
C LEU A 300 16.05 -13.68 -13.59
N LYS A 301 17.04 -14.57 -13.70
CA LYS A 301 17.41 -15.21 -14.98
C LYS A 301 16.30 -16.07 -15.59
N ALA A 302 15.35 -16.55 -14.77
CA ALA A 302 14.20 -17.31 -15.25
C ALA A 302 13.02 -16.41 -15.67
N ALA A 303 13.06 -15.12 -15.34
CA ALA A 303 12.05 -14.17 -15.78
C ALA A 303 12.33 -13.76 -17.23
N ASN A 304 11.31 -13.82 -18.09
CA ASN A 304 11.42 -13.31 -19.44
C ASN A 304 11.32 -11.78 -19.42
N ASN A 305 12.36 -11.08 -19.89
CA ASN A 305 12.46 -9.63 -19.92
C ASN A 305 12.03 -8.96 -18.59
N PRO A 306 12.78 -9.16 -17.49
CA PRO A 306 12.37 -8.64 -16.19
C PRO A 306 12.36 -7.11 -16.16
N GLN A 307 11.30 -6.56 -15.58
CA GLN A 307 11.05 -5.12 -15.48
C GLN A 307 10.55 -4.74 -14.08
N TRP A 308 10.83 -3.51 -13.70
CA TRP A 308 10.40 -2.90 -12.45
C TRP A 308 9.82 -1.53 -12.74
N PHE A 309 9.06 -1.04 -11.79
CA PHE A 309 8.73 0.36 -11.65
C PHE A 309 9.76 1.01 -10.74
N LEU A 310 10.24 2.19 -11.11
CA LEU A 310 11.16 2.99 -10.33
C LEU A 310 10.57 4.38 -10.12
N LEU A 311 10.55 4.81 -8.87
CA LEU A 311 10.35 6.20 -8.46
C LEU A 311 11.65 6.66 -7.81
N ALA A 312 12.35 7.58 -8.47
CA ALA A 312 13.59 8.18 -7.98
C ALA A 312 13.38 9.67 -7.80
N SER A 313 13.23 10.13 -6.55
CA SER A 313 13.14 11.55 -6.18
C SER A 313 14.49 12.24 -6.23
#